data_AF-A0A958C615-F1
#
_entry.id   AF-A0A958C615-F1
#
_cell.length_a   1.000
_cell.length_b   1.000
_cell.length_c   1.000
_cell.angle_alpha   90.00
_cell.angle_beta   90.00
_cell.angle_gamma   90.00
#
_symmetry.space_group_name_H-M   'P 1'
#
loop_
_entity.id
_entity.type
_entity.pdbx_description
1 polymer ?
#
loop_
_entity_poly.entity_id
_entity_poly.type
_entity_poly.pdbx_seq_one_letter_code
_entity_poly.pdbx_strand_id
1 'polypeptide(L)'
;IDLMDEAAAKLRVALYTMPDSLKALRDKLAKLTTEEEAAWAARDYERAASFKVERITLQQEFDVARTSWRSETGLDEVVSESDIAEVVATWTGIPMTSLLEEEAQKLLRMEEELGKRVIGQKEAIAVLSDALRRSRSGLKNPRRPIGSFLFLGTSGVGKTELA
;
A
#
# COMPACT_ATOMS: atom_id res chain seq x y z
N ILE A 1 -8.63 3.65 10.11
CA ILE A 1 -8.51 5.11 10.30
C ILE A 1 -7.05 5.50 10.04
N ASP A 2 -6.06 4.78 10.58
CA ASP A 2 -4.62 5.00 10.28
C ASP A 2 -4.22 4.99 8.79
N LEU A 3 -4.62 3.97 8.01
CA LEU A 3 -4.24 3.86 6.58
C LEU A 3 -4.73 5.05 5.72
N MET A 4 -5.85 5.67 6.10
CA MET A 4 -6.38 6.84 5.40
C MET A 4 -5.62 8.11 5.76
N ASP A 5 -5.24 8.27 7.03
CA ASP A 5 -4.39 9.39 7.47
C ASP A 5 -2.98 9.29 6.88
N GLU A 6 -2.47 8.09 6.70
CA GLU A 6 -1.16 7.83 6.10
C GLU A 6 -1.16 8.07 4.57
N ALA A 7 -2.27 7.77 3.89
CA ALA A 7 -2.48 8.18 2.50
C ALA A 7 -2.55 9.71 2.34
N ALA A 8 -3.19 10.41 3.27
CA ALA A 8 -3.20 11.87 3.32
C ALA A 8 -1.81 12.45 3.63
N ALA A 9 -1.03 11.80 4.50
CA ALA A 9 0.36 12.16 4.78
C ALA A 9 1.27 11.94 3.57
N LYS A 10 1.09 10.85 2.81
CA LYS A 10 1.82 10.58 1.56
C LYS A 10 1.50 11.63 0.48
N LEU A 11 0.24 12.06 0.37
CA LEU A 11 -0.16 13.19 -0.49
C LEU A 11 0.53 14.49 -0.06
N ARG A 12 0.69 14.70 1.26
CA ARG A 12 1.39 15.84 1.84
C ARG A 12 2.91 15.78 1.61
N VAL A 13 3.51 14.59 1.68
CA VAL A 13 4.92 14.36 1.35
C VAL A 13 5.15 14.61 -0.15
N ALA A 14 4.26 14.17 -1.02
CA ALA A 14 4.30 14.48 -2.47
C ALA A 14 4.26 15.99 -2.75
N LEU A 15 3.50 16.76 -1.94
CA LEU A 15 3.54 18.22 -1.98
C LEU A 15 4.87 18.81 -1.52
N TYR A 16 5.61 18.15 -0.62
CA TYR A 16 6.95 18.58 -0.20
C TYR A 16 8.05 18.20 -1.20
N THR A 17 7.93 17.09 -1.94
CA THR A 17 8.88 16.68 -2.99
C THR A 17 8.76 17.49 -4.29
N MET A 18 7.65 18.21 -4.50
CA MET A 18 7.49 19.06 -5.68
C MET A 18 8.51 20.22 -5.68
N PRO A 19 9.28 20.43 -6.76
CA PRO A 19 10.24 21.53 -6.89
C PRO A 19 9.58 22.90 -6.67
N ASP A 20 10.34 23.84 -6.10
CA ASP A 20 9.84 25.20 -5.82
C ASP A 20 9.36 25.93 -7.09
N SER A 21 9.94 25.60 -8.25
CA SER A 21 9.50 26.10 -9.56
C SER A 21 8.09 25.63 -9.94
N LEU A 22 7.77 24.36 -9.70
CA LEU A 22 6.45 23.78 -9.97
C LEU A 22 5.40 24.27 -8.95
N LYS A 23 5.78 24.41 -7.68
CA LYS A 23 4.93 25.04 -6.65
C LYS A 23 4.55 26.47 -7.03
N ALA A 24 5.54 27.26 -7.47
CA ALA A 24 5.30 28.64 -7.90
C ALA A 24 4.38 28.73 -9.13
N LEU A 25 4.51 27.82 -10.10
CA LEU A 25 3.61 27.75 -11.26
C LEU A 25 2.17 27.40 -10.84
N ARG A 26 2.01 26.42 -9.94
CA ARG A 26 0.70 26.04 -9.40
C ARG A 26 0.02 27.19 -8.66
N ASP A 27 0.77 27.92 -7.83
CA ASP A 27 0.23 29.03 -7.07
C ASP A 27 -0.15 30.21 -7.99
N LYS A 28 0.58 30.43 -9.08
CA LYS A 28 0.20 31.39 -10.14
C LYS A 28 -1.07 30.96 -10.87
N LEU A 29 -1.22 29.68 -11.20
CA LEU A 29 -2.44 29.15 -11.82
C LEU A 29 -3.66 29.35 -10.91
N ALA A 30 -3.51 29.11 -9.60
CA ALA A 30 -4.56 29.36 -8.63
C ALA A 30 -4.97 30.84 -8.59
N LYS A 31 -4.01 31.76 -8.59
CA LYS A 31 -4.28 33.20 -8.66
C LYS A 31 -5.02 33.60 -9.95
N LEU A 32 -4.54 33.16 -11.11
CA LEU A 32 -5.18 33.45 -12.39
C LEU A 32 -6.62 32.91 -12.46
N THR A 33 -6.89 31.78 -11.82
CA THR A 33 -8.24 31.22 -11.75
C THR A 33 -9.15 32.12 -10.92
N THR A 34 -8.69 32.59 -9.76
CA THR A 34 -9.46 33.54 -8.94
C THR A 34 -9.66 34.90 -9.60
N GLU A 35 -8.67 35.37 -10.37
CA GLU A 35 -8.76 36.63 -11.13
C GLU A 35 -9.70 36.51 -12.33
N GLU A 36 -9.70 35.37 -13.04
CA GLU A 36 -10.66 35.04 -14.10
C GLU A 36 -12.10 35.04 -13.55
N GLU A 37 -12.34 34.35 -12.42
CA GLU A 37 -13.66 34.31 -11.77
C GLU A 37 -14.12 35.70 -11.29
N ALA A 38 -13.22 36.50 -10.73
CA ALA A 38 -13.52 37.87 -10.31
C ALA A 38 -13.87 38.78 -11.51
N ALA A 39 -13.16 38.65 -12.63
CA ALA A 39 -13.44 39.40 -13.86
C ALA A 39 -14.80 38.99 -14.47
N TRP A 40 -15.13 37.69 -14.45
CA TRP A 40 -16.46 37.20 -14.84
C TRP A 40 -17.57 37.76 -13.96
N ALA A 41 -17.38 37.79 -12.65
CA ALA A 41 -18.34 38.36 -11.69
C ALA A 41 -18.54 39.87 -11.92
N ALA A 42 -17.48 40.59 -12.27
CA ALA A 42 -17.51 42.01 -12.61
C ALA A 42 -18.07 42.30 -14.03
N ARG A 43 -18.40 41.26 -14.82
CA ARG A 43 -18.79 41.36 -16.24
C ARG A 43 -17.73 42.01 -17.14
N ASP A 44 -16.47 41.95 -16.73
CA ASP A 44 -15.31 42.41 -17.50
C ASP A 44 -14.81 41.25 -18.39
N TYR A 45 -15.55 40.98 -19.47
CA TYR A 45 -15.32 39.82 -20.33
C TYR A 45 -13.99 39.88 -21.09
N GLU A 46 -13.50 41.07 -21.39
CA GLU A 46 -12.22 41.27 -22.07
C GLU A 46 -11.06 40.84 -21.17
N ARG A 47 -11.07 41.28 -19.90
CA ARG A 47 -10.07 40.83 -18.92
C ARG A 47 -10.22 39.35 -18.60
N ALA A 48 -11.43 38.84 -18.44
CA ALA A 48 -11.66 37.41 -18.20
C ALA A 48 -11.09 36.55 -19.35
N ALA A 49 -11.26 36.99 -20.60
CA ALA A 49 -10.67 36.31 -21.75
C ALA A 49 -9.13 36.36 -21.73
N SER A 50 -8.54 37.49 -21.33
CA SER A 50 -7.07 37.61 -21.21
C SER A 50 -6.49 36.67 -20.14
N PHE A 51 -7.11 36.63 -18.95
CA PHE A 51 -6.70 35.72 -17.87
C PHE A 51 -6.88 34.25 -18.25
N LYS A 52 -7.95 33.93 -18.99
CA LYS A 52 -8.18 32.58 -19.49
C LYS A 52 -7.08 32.14 -20.47
N VAL A 53 -6.66 33.03 -21.39
CA VAL A 53 -5.57 32.74 -22.32
C VAL A 53 -4.26 32.52 -21.55
N GLU A 54 -3.92 33.43 -20.64
CA GLU A 54 -2.71 33.32 -19.81
C GLU A 54 -2.71 32.03 -18.97
N ARG A 55 -3.86 31.69 -18.36
CA ARG A 55 -4.04 30.44 -17.60
C ARG A 55 -3.83 29.22 -18.47
N ILE A 56 -4.35 29.18 -19.71
CA ILE A 56 -4.18 28.04 -20.61
C ILE A 56 -2.70 27.86 -20.97
N THR A 57 -1.99 28.95 -21.29
CA THR A 57 -0.55 28.89 -21.59
C THR A 57 0.24 28.40 -20.38
N LEU A 58 -0.02 28.96 -19.20
CA LEU A 58 0.67 28.59 -17.97
C LEU A 58 0.34 27.15 -17.53
N GLN A 59 -0.86 26.67 -17.82
CA GLN A 59 -1.28 25.30 -17.55
C GLN A 59 -0.51 24.32 -18.42
N GLN A 60 -0.30 24.63 -19.69
CA GLN A 60 0.51 23.81 -20.59
C GLN A 60 1.97 23.73 -20.12
N GLU A 61 2.55 24.86 -19.72
CA GLU A 61 3.90 24.89 -19.14
C GLU A 61 4.00 24.05 -17.85
N PHE A 62 3.00 24.17 -16.98
CA PHE A 62 2.92 23.38 -15.75
C PHE A 62 2.81 21.88 -16.05
N ASP A 63 1.98 21.48 -17.02
CA ASP A 63 1.79 20.07 -17.36
C ASP A 63 3.06 19.45 -17.98
N VAL A 64 3.79 20.19 -18.81
CA VAL A 64 5.09 19.76 -19.37
C VAL A 64 6.15 19.64 -18.28
N ALA A 65 6.26 20.65 -17.41
CA ALA A 65 7.20 20.64 -16.29
C ALA A 65 6.86 19.55 -15.26
N ARG A 66 5.58 19.26 -15.03
CA ARG A 66 5.12 18.19 -14.15
C ARG A 66 5.40 16.82 -14.75
N THR A 67 5.21 16.65 -16.05
CA THR A 67 5.46 15.37 -16.74
C THR A 67 6.94 15.04 -16.78
N SER A 68 7.79 16.02 -17.08
CA SER A 68 9.25 15.86 -17.01
C SER A 68 9.72 15.53 -15.60
N TRP A 69 9.27 16.29 -14.60
CA TRP A 69 9.60 16.02 -13.19
C TRP A 69 9.14 14.61 -12.74
N ARG A 70 7.93 14.18 -13.14
CA ARG A 70 7.45 12.81 -12.86
C ARG A 70 8.33 11.74 -13.49
N SER A 71 8.76 11.93 -14.74
CA SER A 71 9.65 11.00 -15.43
C SER A 71 11.04 10.95 -14.80
N GLU A 72 11.55 12.07 -14.30
CA GLU A 72 12.87 12.14 -13.64
C GLU A 72 12.85 11.59 -12.22
N THR A 73 11.74 11.76 -11.49
CA THR A 73 11.65 11.36 -10.08
C THR A 73 11.10 9.94 -9.88
N GLY A 74 10.53 9.32 -10.92
CA GLY A 74 9.96 7.97 -10.84
C GLY A 74 8.78 7.85 -9.87
N LEU A 75 8.17 8.98 -9.48
CA LEU A 75 7.08 9.04 -8.52
C LEU A 75 5.75 8.74 -9.22
N ASP A 76 5.21 7.55 -8.95
CA ASP A 76 3.83 7.23 -9.27
C ASP A 76 2.90 7.82 -8.19
N GLU A 77 1.88 8.57 -8.61
CA GLU A 77 0.89 9.19 -7.70
C GLU A 77 -0.08 8.15 -7.09
N VAL A 78 0.01 6.90 -7.54
CA VAL A 78 -0.82 5.79 -7.08
C VAL A 78 -0.10 5.09 -5.94
N VAL A 79 -0.72 5.07 -4.76
CA VAL A 79 -0.26 4.22 -3.66
C VAL A 79 -0.57 2.77 -4.03
N SER A 80 0.47 2.04 -4.40
CA SER A 80 0.39 0.62 -4.69
C SER A 80 0.41 -0.20 -3.39
N GLU A 81 -0.08 -1.44 -3.44
CA GLU A 81 0.03 -2.37 -2.30
C GLU A 81 1.49 -2.58 -1.85
N SER A 82 2.44 -2.48 -2.80
CA SER A 82 3.89 -2.52 -2.52
C SER A 82 4.38 -1.35 -1.68
N ASP A 83 3.85 -0.14 -1.88
CA ASP A 83 4.27 1.03 -1.10
C ASP A 83 3.82 0.93 0.37
N ILE A 84 2.62 0.41 0.60
CA ILE A 84 2.09 0.17 1.95
C ILE A 84 2.91 -0.93 2.63
N ALA A 85 3.23 -1.99 1.89
CA ALA A 85 4.07 -3.09 2.34
C ALA A 85 5.48 -2.64 2.75
N GLU A 86 6.08 -1.68 2.04
CA GLU A 86 7.40 -1.11 2.32
C GLU A 86 7.40 -0.26 3.61
N VAL A 87 6.36 0.55 3.82
CA VAL A 87 6.21 1.35 5.05
C VAL A 87 6.07 0.45 6.28
N VAL A 88 5.21 -0.58 6.20
CA VAL A 88 5.03 -1.56 7.29
C VAL A 88 6.32 -2.35 7.53
N ALA A 89 7.04 -2.72 6.46
CA ALA A 89 8.34 -3.39 6.58
C ALA A 89 9.40 -2.52 7.24
N THR A 90 9.38 -1.20 7.03
CA THR A 90 10.32 -0.27 7.65
C THR A 90 10.07 -0.11 9.15
N TRP A 91 8.79 -0.11 9.57
CA TRP A 91 8.43 -0.06 10.98
C TRP A 91 8.66 -1.37 11.73
N THR A 92 8.44 -2.51 11.07
CA THR A 92 8.57 -3.83 11.69
C THR A 92 9.94 -4.48 11.48
N GLY A 93 10.73 -3.98 10.53
CA GLY A 93 12.00 -4.55 10.08
C GLY A 93 11.87 -5.78 9.18
N ILE A 94 10.65 -6.14 8.72
CA ILE A 94 10.39 -7.40 8.01
C ILE A 94 9.76 -7.14 6.64
N PRO A 95 10.42 -7.49 5.51
CA PRO A 95 9.91 -7.25 4.16
C PRO A 95 8.65 -8.08 3.85
N MET A 96 7.50 -7.42 3.68
CA MET A 96 6.19 -8.07 3.51
C MET A 96 6.06 -8.86 2.18
N THR A 97 6.66 -8.40 1.09
CA THR A 97 6.63 -9.10 -0.22
C THR A 97 7.45 -10.38 -0.19
N SER A 98 8.66 -10.35 0.38
CA SER A 98 9.47 -11.55 0.62
C SER A 98 8.78 -12.49 1.62
N LEU A 99 8.11 -11.96 2.64
CA LEU A 99 7.33 -12.77 3.59
C LEU A 99 6.20 -13.52 2.91
N LEU A 100 5.44 -12.92 1.99
CA LEU A 100 4.30 -13.58 1.36
C LEU A 100 4.72 -14.78 0.49
N GLU A 101 5.76 -14.63 -0.34
CA GLU A 101 6.30 -15.75 -1.13
C GLU A 101 6.99 -16.81 -0.25
N GLU A 102 7.79 -16.39 0.73
CA GLU A 102 8.42 -17.33 1.66
C GLU A 102 7.40 -18.07 2.53
N GLU A 103 6.34 -17.39 2.98
CA GLU A 103 5.29 -17.97 3.81
C GLU A 103 4.47 -18.98 3.00
N ALA A 104 4.16 -18.67 1.73
CA ALA A 104 3.55 -19.64 0.81
C ALA A 104 4.45 -20.88 0.61
N GLN A 105 5.74 -20.69 0.40
CA GLN A 105 6.71 -21.78 0.26
C GLN A 105 6.87 -22.61 1.55
N LYS A 106 6.86 -21.97 2.73
CA LYS A 106 6.87 -22.63 4.04
C LYS A 106 5.60 -23.44 4.26
N LEU A 107 4.44 -22.94 3.85
CA LEU A 107 3.16 -23.64 3.92
C LEU A 107 3.08 -24.87 3.01
N LEU A 108 3.74 -24.84 1.85
CA LEU A 108 3.84 -25.98 0.94
C LEU A 108 4.74 -27.11 1.48
N ARG A 109 5.76 -26.76 2.28
CA ARG A 109 6.72 -27.71 2.87
C ARG A 109 6.45 -28.03 4.35
N MET A 110 5.31 -27.56 4.87
CA MET A 110 5.00 -27.61 6.30
C MET A 110 4.97 -29.04 6.86
N GLU A 111 4.38 -30.01 6.13
CA GLU A 111 4.38 -31.40 6.58
C GLU A 111 5.77 -32.02 6.66
N GLU A 112 6.65 -31.67 5.71
CA GLU A 112 8.01 -32.18 5.68
C GLU A 112 8.83 -31.62 6.85
N GLU A 113 8.74 -30.31 7.09
CA GLU A 113 9.45 -29.63 8.17
C GLU A 113 8.97 -30.08 9.55
N LEU A 114 7.65 -30.22 9.75
CA LEU A 114 7.10 -30.75 11.00
C LEU A 114 7.45 -32.24 11.17
N GLY A 115 7.48 -33.01 10.08
CA GLY A 115 7.86 -34.43 10.09
C GLY A 115 9.32 -34.69 10.48
N LYS A 116 10.22 -33.71 10.28
CA LYS A 116 11.62 -33.79 10.75
C LYS A 116 11.72 -33.73 12.29
N ARG A 117 10.78 -33.04 12.94
CA ARG A 117 10.78 -32.84 14.40
C ARG A 117 9.84 -33.78 15.15
N VAL A 118 8.71 -34.12 14.55
CA VAL A 118 7.68 -34.97 15.15
C VAL A 118 7.57 -36.29 14.39
N ILE A 119 8.12 -37.34 14.99
CA ILE A 119 8.19 -38.67 14.39
C ILE A 119 6.91 -39.46 14.69
N GLY A 120 6.35 -40.12 13.67
CA GLY A 120 5.23 -41.05 13.83
C GLY A 120 3.83 -40.42 13.89
N GLN A 121 3.70 -39.10 13.77
CA GLN A 121 2.43 -38.37 13.86
C GLN A 121 1.96 -37.76 12.52
N LYS A 122 2.13 -38.50 11.41
CA LYS A 122 1.86 -37.98 10.05
C LYS A 122 0.43 -37.46 9.87
N GLU A 123 -0.55 -38.13 10.46
CA GLU A 123 -1.97 -37.75 10.36
C GLU A 123 -2.26 -36.43 11.09
N ALA A 124 -1.75 -36.26 12.30
CA ALA A 124 -1.90 -35.02 13.06
C ALA A 124 -1.22 -33.83 12.35
N ILE A 125 -0.02 -34.05 11.79
CA ILE A 125 0.71 -33.04 11.01
C ILE A 125 -0.07 -32.62 9.77
N ALA A 126 -0.66 -33.57 9.03
CA ALA A 126 -1.44 -33.29 7.83
C ALA A 126 -2.69 -32.45 8.13
N VAL A 127 -3.43 -32.80 9.20
CA VAL A 127 -4.62 -32.06 9.65
C VAL A 127 -4.26 -30.62 10.06
N LEU A 128 -3.16 -30.44 10.80
CA LEU A 128 -2.70 -29.12 11.21
C LEU A 128 -2.30 -28.26 10.00
N SER A 129 -1.51 -28.84 9.09
CA SER A 129 -1.00 -28.15 7.90
C SER A 129 -2.12 -27.72 6.96
N ASP A 130 -3.14 -28.57 6.77
CA ASP A 130 -4.32 -28.22 5.98
C ASP A 130 -5.13 -27.08 6.60
N ALA A 131 -5.36 -27.11 7.92
CA ALA A 131 -6.08 -26.05 8.62
C ALA A 131 -5.35 -24.70 8.56
N LEU A 132 -4.01 -24.70 8.70
CA LEU A 132 -3.17 -23.50 8.54
C LEU A 132 -3.25 -22.94 7.12
N ARG A 133 -3.12 -23.79 6.09
CA ARG A 133 -3.26 -23.36 4.68
C ARG A 133 -4.63 -22.76 4.39
N ARG A 134 -5.72 -23.37 4.86
CA ARG A 134 -7.09 -22.83 4.72
C ARG A 134 -7.27 -21.48 5.44
N SER A 135 -6.64 -21.29 6.59
CA SER A 135 -6.71 -20.01 7.29
C SER A 135 -5.92 -18.91 6.56
N ARG A 136 -4.84 -19.27 5.85
CA ARG A 136 -3.96 -18.32 5.15
C ARG A 136 -4.41 -18.02 3.72
N SER A 137 -5.24 -18.87 3.10
CA SER A 137 -5.82 -18.63 1.77
C SER A 137 -7.01 -17.65 1.76
N GLY A 138 -7.35 -17.05 2.90
CA GLY A 138 -8.49 -16.13 3.01
C GLY A 138 -9.86 -16.80 2.96
N LEU A 139 -9.94 -18.14 2.87
CA LEU A 139 -11.19 -18.91 2.84
C LEU A 139 -11.88 -19.03 4.20
N LYS A 140 -11.39 -18.34 5.24
CA LYS A 140 -11.84 -18.49 6.62
C LYS A 140 -12.47 -17.22 7.18
N ASN A 141 -13.46 -17.40 8.04
CA ASN A 141 -14.09 -16.31 8.79
C ASN A 141 -13.06 -15.58 9.69
N PRO A 142 -12.91 -14.23 9.55
CA PRO A 142 -11.94 -13.44 10.32
C PRO A 142 -12.17 -13.45 11.84
N ARG A 143 -13.40 -13.73 12.30
CA ARG A 143 -13.75 -13.77 13.74
C ARG A 143 -13.43 -15.10 14.42
N ARG A 144 -12.77 -16.04 13.74
CA ARG A 144 -12.45 -17.36 14.28
C ARG A 144 -10.93 -17.58 14.41
N PRO A 145 -10.43 -18.31 15.42
CA PRO A 145 -9.00 -18.64 15.58
C PRO A 145 -8.43 -19.38 14.37
N ILE A 146 -7.15 -19.17 14.03
CA ILE A 146 -6.44 -19.78 12.88
C ILE A 146 -6.75 -21.28 12.75
N GLY A 147 -6.64 -22.02 13.84
CA GLY A 147 -7.19 -23.35 14.01
C GLY A 147 -7.51 -23.62 15.48
N SER A 148 -8.43 -24.54 15.73
CA SER A 148 -8.76 -25.02 17.07
C SER A 148 -8.55 -26.52 17.09
N PHE A 149 -7.54 -26.97 17.83
CA PHE A 149 -7.11 -28.36 17.82
C PHE A 149 -7.22 -28.95 19.23
N LEU A 150 -7.61 -30.22 19.29
CA LEU A 150 -7.61 -31.02 20.51
C LEU A 150 -6.67 -32.20 20.29
N PHE A 151 -5.52 -32.20 20.96
CA PHE A 151 -4.55 -33.28 20.87
C PHE A 151 -4.86 -34.35 21.93
N LEU A 152 -5.22 -35.55 21.48
CA LEU A 152 -5.53 -36.69 22.34
C LEU A 152 -4.39 -37.72 22.29
N GLY A 153 -4.10 -38.37 23.43
CA GLY A 153 -3.11 -39.45 23.51
C GLY A 153 -2.33 -39.48 24.83
N THR A 154 -1.52 -40.51 25.03
CA THR A 154 -0.66 -40.69 26.22
C THR A 154 0.47 -39.65 26.29
N SER A 155 1.05 -39.40 27.46
CA SER A 155 2.19 -38.46 27.61
C SER A 155 3.41 -38.89 26.79
N GLY A 156 4.18 -37.94 26.26
CA GLY A 156 5.43 -38.20 25.54
C GLY A 156 5.31 -38.53 24.05
N VAL A 157 4.10 -38.57 23.49
CA VAL A 157 3.87 -38.89 22.05
C VAL A 157 4.07 -37.71 21.09
N GLY A 158 4.60 -36.58 21.57
CA GLY A 158 4.88 -35.39 20.74
C GLY A 158 3.75 -34.35 20.64
N LYS A 159 2.73 -34.40 21.50
CA LYS A 159 1.62 -33.42 21.49
C LYS A 159 2.08 -31.96 21.69
N THR A 160 3.02 -31.74 22.62
CA THR A 160 3.57 -30.42 22.90
C THR A 160 4.50 -29.94 21.79
N GLU A 161 5.24 -30.85 21.15
CA GLU A 161 6.17 -30.48 20.06
C GLU A 161 5.46 -30.13 18.75
N LEU A 162 4.16 -30.44 18.66
CA LEU A 162 3.28 -30.12 17.53
C LEU A 162 2.53 -28.79 17.72
N ALA A 163 2.51 -28.24 18.94
CA ALA A 163 1.80 -27.00 19.30
C ALA A 163 2.71 -25.78 19.18
#